data_AF-A0A926AWT0-F1
#
_entry.id   AF-A0A926AWT0-F1
#
_cell.length_a   1.000
_cell.length_b   1.000
_cell.length_c   1.000
_cell.angle_alpha   90.00
_cell.angle_beta   90.00
_cell.angle_gamma   90.00
#
_symmetry.space_group_name_H-M   'P 1'
#
loop_
_entity.id
_entity.type
_entity.pdbx_description
1 polymer ?
#
loop_
_entity_poly.entity_id
_entity_poly.type
_entity_poly.pdbx_seq_one_letter_code
_entity_poly.pdbx_strand_id
1 'polypeptide(L)'
;MPALLSDPFLQLPTASSVRVVWFTEFAGTLHTVSYGPDFERIAVATTTKLSRLSEDRHSYVGVQSGDGRQYQNVTRRDVWRHEAEVTGLTSGVRLPYRVTSVDDEAVSSRAFTLAPLPVPGTPLKILLTSDHQLMPMTAANLQMVEQTVGRVDAVFFAGDLVNMPDRASEWFDDIRGSAFFPVLQGRAYRTLGEHTYRGGEVLQHAPLYTAIGNHEVMGVASEMRLSLDARPRAVALGLNSLPEQTPEPWLLNNSFNTLTYEELLTLPPSSGGGRYYAVTFGDVRLVSLYATRLWRPYTLGSKGKYSEREEDLDNPDAWGHGEFIFEPITRDSPQYTWLSAEVASPEFKQAKFRVLMLHHPVHGVGGNIVPAFTDPVPFIEHNPDGTVRSIRYEYPKGADQLVRNLKPLIEHSGVHLVLYGHCHLWNRFVDAGGTHYLETSNVGNSYGAYVSGSRRANIPSGYVEEYCASGDPNGLEPVMPTIAPLRGEDGQLLPYVASNDITVFTILDTGTGRVTSYRFNVYEPDSGVVEFDAFRLSM
;
A
#
# COMPACT_ATOMS: atom_id res chain seq x y z
N MET A 1 32.28 7.94 -2.31
CA MET A 1 31.72 8.93 -3.25
C MET A 1 30.25 9.08 -2.92
N PRO A 2 29.74 10.31 -2.79
CA PRO A 2 28.33 10.56 -2.51
C PRO A 2 27.44 9.97 -3.61
N ALA A 3 26.34 9.33 -3.20
CA ALA A 3 25.36 8.75 -4.10
C ALA A 3 23.95 9.15 -3.68
N LEU A 4 23.05 9.29 -4.66
CA LEU A 4 21.62 9.37 -4.40
C LEU A 4 21.11 7.96 -4.08
N LEU A 5 20.31 7.83 -3.02
CA LEU A 5 19.62 6.56 -2.68
C LEU A 5 18.42 6.28 -3.58
N SER A 6 17.85 7.32 -4.18
CA SER A 6 16.77 7.22 -5.15
C SER A 6 16.99 8.24 -6.26
N ASP A 7 16.41 7.98 -7.43
CA ASP A 7 16.10 9.09 -8.33
C ASP A 7 15.07 10.03 -7.67
N PRO A 8 14.92 11.28 -8.14
CA PRO A 8 13.89 12.16 -7.63
C PRO A 8 12.49 11.70 -8.05
N PHE A 9 11.51 11.90 -7.17
CA PHE A 9 10.10 11.64 -7.43
C PHE A 9 9.21 12.85 -7.15
N LEU A 10 8.03 12.86 -7.77
CA LEU A 10 7.11 14.00 -7.72
C LEU A 10 6.02 13.81 -6.67
N GLN A 11 5.67 14.87 -5.94
CA GLN A 11 4.58 14.87 -4.97
C GLN A 11 3.79 16.19 -5.00
N LEU A 12 2.52 16.12 -4.57
CA LEU A 12 1.63 17.27 -4.33
C LEU A 12 1.70 18.40 -5.38
N PRO A 13 1.44 18.13 -6.67
CA PRO A 13 1.31 19.19 -7.66
C PRO A 13 0.15 20.13 -7.30
N THR A 14 0.37 21.43 -7.49
CA THR A 14 -0.64 22.50 -7.40
C THR A 14 -0.88 23.08 -8.79
N ALA A 15 -1.74 24.10 -8.92
CA ALA A 15 -2.00 24.75 -10.20
C ALA A 15 -0.74 25.32 -10.89
N SER A 16 0.33 25.60 -10.15
CA SER A 16 1.57 26.22 -10.67
C SER A 16 2.86 25.73 -10.01
N SER A 17 2.80 24.67 -9.20
CA SER A 17 3.97 24.08 -8.56
C SER A 17 3.90 22.55 -8.45
N VAL A 18 5.03 21.93 -8.14
CA VAL A 18 5.12 20.51 -7.75
C VAL A 18 6.32 20.31 -6.84
N ARG A 19 6.22 19.38 -5.89
CA ARG A 19 7.33 19.03 -5.01
C ARG A 19 8.19 17.94 -5.66
N VAL A 20 9.49 18.10 -5.58
CA VAL A 20 10.49 17.13 -6.03
C VAL A 20 11.24 16.63 -4.81
N VAL A 21 11.25 15.31 -4.62
CA VAL A 21 11.78 14.65 -3.42
C VAL A 21 12.81 13.61 -3.80
N TRP A 22 13.90 13.49 -3.03
CA TRP A 22 14.91 12.45 -3.20
C TRP A 22 15.65 12.19 -1.89
N PHE A 23 16.47 11.14 -1.86
CA PHE A 23 17.16 10.70 -0.65
C PHE A 23 18.67 10.51 -0.84
N THR A 24 19.41 10.67 0.25
CA THR A 24 20.86 10.41 0.34
C THR A 24 21.19 9.76 1.69
N GLU A 25 22.40 9.20 1.79
CA GLU A 25 23.02 8.76 3.06
C GLU A 25 23.93 9.83 3.68
N PHE A 26 23.77 11.09 3.28
CA PHE A 26 24.54 12.20 3.83
C PHE A 26 23.68 13.45 3.96
N ALA A 27 23.89 14.21 5.03
CA ALA A 27 23.13 15.43 5.27
C ALA A 27 23.32 16.48 4.17
N GLY A 28 24.56 16.58 3.65
CA GLY A 28 24.99 17.52 2.62
C GLY A 28 24.98 18.98 3.10
N THR A 29 25.52 19.84 2.25
CA THR A 29 25.56 21.30 2.48
C THR A 29 24.58 22.06 1.59
N LEU A 30 24.25 21.50 0.41
CA LEU A 30 23.33 22.12 -0.54
C LEU A 30 22.63 21.06 -1.39
N HIS A 31 21.32 21.23 -1.55
CA HIS A 31 20.46 20.35 -2.33
C HIS A 31 19.56 21.20 -3.22
N THR A 32 19.57 20.93 -4.52
CA THR A 32 18.86 21.77 -5.51
C THR A 32 18.15 20.96 -6.56
N VAL A 33 17.06 21.53 -7.07
CA VAL A 33 16.43 21.17 -8.33
C VAL A 33 16.79 22.23 -9.35
N SER A 34 17.47 21.85 -10.43
CA SER A 34 17.59 22.72 -11.61
C SER A 34 16.49 22.35 -12.60
N TYR A 35 15.77 23.33 -13.14
CA TYR A 35 14.60 23.10 -14.00
C TYR A 35 14.41 24.21 -15.05
N GLY A 36 13.59 23.92 -16.06
CA GLY A 36 13.40 24.78 -17.24
C GLY A 36 14.19 24.27 -18.45
N PRO A 37 13.91 24.78 -19.67
CA PRO A 37 14.45 24.22 -20.91
C PRO A 37 15.97 23.99 -20.92
N ASP A 38 16.74 24.84 -20.24
CA ASP A 38 18.20 24.78 -20.15
C ASP A 38 18.70 24.59 -18.70
N PHE A 39 17.81 24.14 -17.79
CA PHE A 39 18.07 24.02 -16.35
C PHE A 39 18.47 25.36 -15.69
N GLU A 40 17.95 26.47 -16.22
CA GLU A 40 18.34 27.83 -15.86
C GLU A 40 17.73 28.32 -14.53
N ARG A 41 16.65 27.67 -14.07
CA ARG A 41 16.01 27.98 -12.79
C ARG A 41 16.44 26.99 -11.72
N ILE A 42 16.50 27.46 -10.48
CA ILE A 42 16.94 26.67 -9.33
C ILE A 42 15.90 26.78 -8.22
N ALA A 43 15.51 25.65 -7.65
CA ALA A 43 14.81 25.57 -6.38
C ALA A 43 15.71 24.89 -5.35
N VAL A 44 15.79 25.43 -4.13
CA VAL A 44 16.59 24.87 -3.05
C VAL A 44 15.70 23.95 -2.21
N ALA A 45 16.22 22.77 -1.86
CA ALA A 45 15.51 21.81 -1.04
C ALA A 45 15.67 22.08 0.46
N THR A 46 14.65 21.72 1.22
CA THR A 46 14.74 21.52 2.66
C THR A 46 15.19 20.08 2.92
N THR A 47 16.16 19.92 3.83
CA THR A 47 16.68 18.62 4.23
C THR A 47 16.11 18.22 5.59
N THR A 48 15.71 16.96 5.74
CA THR A 48 15.27 16.37 7.03
C THR A 48 15.85 14.97 7.18
N LYS A 49 16.33 14.62 8.37
CA LYS A 49 16.80 13.25 8.66
C LYS A 49 15.62 12.37 9.05
N LEU A 50 15.52 11.19 8.46
CA LEU A 50 14.49 10.21 8.79
C LEU A 50 14.78 9.55 10.14
N SER A 51 13.74 9.42 10.97
CA SER A 51 13.90 9.14 12.41
C SER A 51 13.85 7.66 12.78
N ARG A 52 13.52 6.76 11.84
CA ARG A 52 13.28 5.33 12.14
C ARG A 52 13.90 4.30 11.19
N LEU A 53 14.40 4.73 10.03
CA LEU A 53 15.06 3.83 9.08
C LEU A 53 16.28 3.11 9.66
N SER A 54 16.28 1.79 9.51
CA SER A 54 17.23 0.88 10.14
C SER A 54 17.44 -0.38 9.28
N GLU A 55 18.44 -1.18 9.64
CA GLU A 55 18.65 -2.53 9.14
C GLU A 55 18.68 -3.52 10.32
N ASP A 56 18.39 -4.79 10.07
CA ASP A 56 18.53 -5.86 11.05
C ASP A 56 19.03 -7.15 10.40
N ARG A 57 19.07 -8.25 11.16
CA ARG A 57 19.55 -9.55 10.67
C ARG A 57 18.80 -10.14 9.48
N HIS A 58 17.54 -9.74 9.27
CA HIS A 58 16.74 -10.23 8.16
C HIS A 58 16.86 -9.33 6.93
N SER A 59 17.60 -8.22 6.99
CA SER A 59 17.82 -7.33 5.84
C SER A 59 18.57 -8.04 4.72
N TYR A 60 18.21 -7.69 3.48
CA TYR A 60 18.88 -8.13 2.25
C TYR A 60 19.61 -6.91 1.67
N VAL A 61 20.82 -6.64 2.13
CA VAL A 61 21.56 -5.41 1.81
C VAL A 61 23.06 -5.66 1.77
N GLY A 62 23.76 -5.07 0.81
CA GLY A 62 25.20 -5.22 0.64
C GLY A 62 25.60 -6.69 0.47
N VAL A 63 26.32 -7.23 1.47
CA VAL A 63 26.76 -8.64 1.50
C VAL A 63 25.85 -9.55 2.32
N GLN A 64 24.84 -8.99 3.00
CA GLN A 64 23.90 -9.71 3.85
C GLN A 64 22.68 -10.18 3.06
N SER A 65 22.29 -11.44 3.25
CA SER A 65 21.13 -12.06 2.59
C SER A 65 20.15 -12.64 3.61
N GLY A 66 19.71 -11.82 4.57
CA GLY A 66 18.79 -12.22 5.63
C GLY A 66 19.39 -13.15 6.70
N ASP A 67 20.71 -13.20 6.82
CA ASP A 67 21.45 -14.12 7.68
C ASP A 67 22.23 -13.45 8.82
N GLY A 68 22.10 -12.13 8.98
CA GLY A 68 22.74 -11.36 10.05
C GLY A 68 24.26 -11.25 9.97
N ARG A 69 24.87 -11.47 8.78
CA ARG A 69 26.32 -11.33 8.60
C ARG A 69 26.84 -9.91 8.85
N GLN A 70 26.04 -8.89 8.57
CA GLN A 70 26.42 -7.49 8.70
C GLN A 70 25.72 -6.81 9.88
N TYR A 71 24.41 -7.02 10.01
CA TYR A 71 23.57 -6.43 11.06
C TYR A 71 22.98 -7.56 11.90
N GLN A 72 23.48 -7.77 13.12
CA GLN A 72 22.93 -8.82 14.00
C GLN A 72 21.67 -8.35 14.75
N ASN A 73 21.61 -7.06 15.03
CA ASN A 73 20.59 -6.35 15.79
C ASN A 73 20.10 -5.14 14.99
N VAL A 74 19.00 -4.52 15.43
CA VAL A 74 18.48 -3.29 14.81
C VAL A 74 19.54 -2.20 14.88
N THR A 75 19.99 -1.77 13.71
CA THR A 75 21.03 -0.77 13.54
C THR A 75 20.48 0.37 12.71
N ARG A 76 20.49 1.60 13.25
CA ARG A 76 19.98 2.79 12.56
C ARG A 76 20.78 3.00 11.26
N ARG A 77 20.08 3.28 10.17
CA ARG A 77 20.67 3.70 8.90
C ARG A 77 20.30 5.16 8.68
N ASP A 78 21.31 6.00 8.62
CA ASP A 78 21.08 7.42 8.46
C ASP A 78 20.68 7.74 7.02
N VAL A 79 19.47 8.26 6.86
CA VAL A 79 18.91 8.66 5.58
C VAL A 79 18.36 10.07 5.69
N TRP A 80 18.68 10.90 4.70
CA TRP A 80 18.20 12.27 4.60
C TRP A 80 17.26 12.39 3.42
N ARG A 81 16.15 13.05 3.68
CA ARG A 81 15.13 13.42 2.72
C ARG A 81 15.34 14.86 2.30
N HIS A 82 15.35 15.11 1.00
CA HIS A 82 15.43 16.44 0.42
C HIS A 82 14.16 16.72 -0.34
N GLU A 83 13.53 17.85 -0.07
CA GLU A 83 12.30 18.28 -0.75
C GLU A 83 12.43 19.73 -1.21
N ALA A 84 12.25 19.97 -2.50
CA ALA A 84 12.13 21.32 -3.05
C ALA A 84 10.77 21.50 -3.72
N GLU A 85 10.16 22.67 -3.56
CA GLU A 85 9.00 23.07 -4.33
C GLU A 85 9.44 23.82 -5.59
N VAL A 86 9.11 23.25 -6.76
CA VAL A 86 9.34 23.89 -8.05
C VAL A 86 8.10 24.70 -8.41
N THR A 87 8.25 26.01 -8.54
CA THR A 87 7.14 26.97 -8.76
C THR A 87 7.19 27.60 -10.15
N GLY A 88 6.19 28.41 -10.49
CA GLY A 88 6.12 29.10 -11.78
C GLY A 88 5.94 28.14 -12.96
N LEU A 89 5.24 27.03 -12.73
CA LEU A 89 4.88 26.06 -13.73
C LEU A 89 3.58 26.47 -14.43
N THR A 90 3.46 26.09 -15.70
CA THR A 90 2.27 26.36 -16.53
C THR A 90 1.56 25.04 -16.81
N SER A 91 0.24 25.00 -16.61
CA SER A 91 -0.54 23.79 -16.90
C SER A 91 -0.45 23.40 -18.37
N GLY A 92 -0.44 22.10 -18.64
CA GLY A 92 -0.23 21.53 -19.98
C GLY A 92 1.22 21.57 -20.48
N VAL A 93 2.16 22.20 -19.75
CA VAL A 93 3.57 22.27 -20.12
C VAL A 93 4.39 21.39 -19.17
N ARG A 94 5.13 20.43 -19.73
CA ARG A 94 6.15 19.70 -18.98
C ARG A 94 7.51 20.36 -19.17
N LEU A 95 8.27 20.44 -18.10
CA LEU A 95 9.61 21.05 -18.11
C LEU A 95 10.65 20.02 -17.68
N PRO A 96 11.86 20.05 -18.27
CA PRO A 96 12.93 19.19 -17.80
C PRO A 96 13.42 19.67 -16.43
N TYR A 97 13.86 18.72 -15.61
CA TYR A 97 14.49 18.98 -14.32
C TYR A 97 15.54 17.92 -13.98
N ARG A 98 16.45 18.23 -13.05
CA ARG A 98 17.36 17.29 -12.40
C ARG A 98 17.65 17.75 -10.98
N VAL A 99 18.02 16.82 -10.11
CA VAL A 99 18.44 17.13 -8.74
C VAL A 99 19.95 17.04 -8.61
N THR A 100 20.50 17.85 -7.72
CA THR A 100 21.91 17.81 -7.32
C THR A 100 22.00 17.88 -5.79
N SER A 101 22.75 16.95 -5.21
CA SER A 101 23.15 16.99 -3.80
C SER A 101 24.65 17.24 -3.71
N VAL A 102 25.05 18.15 -2.84
CA VAL A 102 26.45 18.54 -2.62
C VAL A 102 26.86 18.20 -1.20
N ASP A 103 27.94 17.45 -1.07
CA ASP A 103 28.70 17.28 0.17
C ASP A 103 30.14 17.78 -0.11
N ASP A 104 31.16 16.92 0.01
CA ASP A 104 32.49 17.22 -0.53
C ASP A 104 32.52 17.21 -2.07
N GLU A 105 31.68 16.36 -2.68
CA GLU A 105 31.49 16.24 -4.12
C GLU A 105 30.01 16.44 -4.48
N ALA A 106 29.75 16.83 -5.72
CA ALA A 106 28.39 16.95 -6.25
C ALA A 106 27.96 15.65 -6.94
N VAL A 107 26.78 15.17 -6.59
CA VAL A 107 26.09 14.06 -7.29
C VAL A 107 24.78 14.56 -7.86
N SER A 108 24.55 14.29 -9.15
CA SER A 108 23.34 14.70 -9.85
C SER A 108 22.60 13.50 -10.42
N SER A 109 21.28 13.61 -10.47
CA SER A 109 20.45 12.68 -11.23
C SER A 109 20.59 12.91 -12.74
N ARG A 110 20.04 12.00 -13.55
CA ARG A 110 19.74 12.30 -14.96
C ARG A 110 18.66 13.40 -15.06
N ALA A 111 18.39 13.83 -16.29
CA ALA A 111 17.27 14.72 -16.58
C ALA A 111 15.95 13.94 -16.66
N PHE A 112 14.92 14.49 -16.04
CA PHE A 112 13.55 13.99 -16.08
C PHE A 112 12.62 15.15 -16.43
N THR A 113 11.30 14.95 -16.35
CA THR A 113 10.32 16.01 -16.61
C THR A 113 9.24 16.05 -15.55
N LEU A 114 8.83 17.26 -15.18
CA LEU A 114 7.77 17.55 -14.21
C LEU A 114 6.70 18.45 -14.83
N ALA A 115 5.53 18.50 -14.20
CA ALA A 115 4.42 19.37 -14.59
C ALA A 115 3.60 19.74 -13.34
N PRO A 116 2.86 20.86 -13.34
CA PRO A 116 1.92 21.16 -12.28
C PRO A 116 0.66 20.29 -12.43
N LEU A 117 -0.31 20.51 -11.55
CA LEU A 117 -1.59 19.81 -11.54
C LEU A 117 -2.28 19.94 -12.92
N PRO A 118 -2.78 18.83 -13.50
CA PRO A 118 -3.50 18.91 -14.76
C PRO A 118 -4.83 19.66 -14.57
N VAL A 119 -5.19 20.48 -15.55
CA VAL A 119 -6.51 21.12 -15.58
C VAL A 119 -7.60 20.07 -15.86
N PRO A 120 -8.81 20.25 -15.30
CA PRO A 120 -9.97 19.43 -15.65
C PRO A 120 -10.18 19.33 -17.17
N GLY A 121 -10.64 18.18 -17.64
CA GLY A 121 -10.80 17.83 -19.05
C GLY A 121 -9.53 17.33 -19.75
N THR A 122 -8.36 17.37 -19.09
CA THR A 122 -7.13 16.77 -19.63
C THR A 122 -7.26 15.24 -19.61
N PRO A 123 -7.07 14.53 -20.74
CA PRO A 123 -6.97 13.07 -20.75
C PRO A 123 -5.69 12.62 -20.03
N LEU A 124 -5.84 11.73 -19.03
CA LEU A 124 -4.76 11.22 -18.19
C LEU A 124 -4.80 9.70 -18.16
N LYS A 125 -3.62 9.08 -18.03
CA LYS A 125 -3.45 7.65 -17.72
C LYS A 125 -2.98 7.50 -16.28
N ILE A 126 -3.78 6.88 -15.43
CA ILE A 126 -3.46 6.68 -14.02
C ILE A 126 -3.20 5.19 -13.77
N LEU A 127 -2.04 4.86 -13.24
CA LEU A 127 -1.73 3.50 -12.78
C LEU A 127 -2.48 3.22 -11.48
N LEU A 128 -3.24 2.14 -11.45
CA LEU A 128 -3.88 1.59 -10.26
C LEU A 128 -3.09 0.35 -9.83
N THR A 129 -2.55 0.35 -8.61
CA THR A 129 -1.73 -0.76 -8.11
C THR A 129 -1.80 -0.90 -6.59
N SER A 130 -1.25 -1.99 -6.05
CA SER A 130 -1.17 -2.29 -4.62
C SER A 130 -0.19 -3.45 -4.36
N ASP A 131 0.19 -3.66 -3.09
CA ASP A 131 0.89 -4.87 -2.59
C ASP A 131 2.20 -5.19 -3.32
N HIS A 132 2.97 -4.15 -3.68
CA HIS A 132 4.25 -4.39 -4.35
C HIS A 132 5.23 -5.11 -3.47
N GLN A 133 5.35 -4.73 -2.19
CA GLN A 133 6.07 -5.42 -1.11
C GLN A 133 7.35 -6.17 -1.53
N LEU A 134 8.15 -5.61 -2.44
CA LEU A 134 9.33 -6.28 -3.00
C LEU A 134 9.04 -7.66 -3.64
N MET A 135 7.80 -7.90 -4.02
CA MET A 135 7.32 -9.15 -4.56
C MET A 135 8.03 -9.48 -5.89
N PRO A 136 8.23 -10.77 -6.18
CA PRO A 136 9.07 -11.22 -7.28
C PRO A 136 8.73 -10.60 -8.64
N MET A 137 7.45 -10.40 -8.97
CA MET A 137 7.04 -9.94 -10.29
C MET A 137 6.90 -8.41 -10.40
N THR A 138 7.09 -7.65 -9.32
CA THR A 138 6.90 -6.19 -9.31
C THR A 138 7.76 -5.46 -10.35
N ALA A 139 9.02 -5.87 -10.52
CA ALA A 139 9.89 -5.27 -11.53
C ALA A 139 9.39 -5.56 -12.96
N ALA A 140 8.91 -6.77 -13.23
CA ALA A 140 8.33 -7.12 -14.53
C ALA A 140 7.03 -6.35 -14.77
N ASN A 141 6.17 -6.26 -13.74
CA ASN A 141 4.92 -5.52 -13.78
C ASN A 141 5.11 -4.07 -14.25
N LEU A 142 5.97 -3.32 -13.57
CA LEU A 142 6.18 -1.90 -13.85
C LEU A 142 6.91 -1.68 -15.17
N GLN A 143 7.80 -2.59 -15.56
CA GLN A 143 8.41 -2.53 -16.89
C GLN A 143 7.35 -2.72 -17.99
N MET A 144 6.41 -3.64 -17.79
CA MET A 144 5.32 -3.85 -18.74
C MET A 144 4.32 -2.69 -18.76
N VAL A 145 4.08 -2.00 -17.63
CA VAL A 145 3.29 -0.75 -17.63
C VAL A 145 3.90 0.25 -18.60
N GLU A 146 5.19 0.55 -18.46
CA GLU A 146 5.88 1.52 -19.31
C GLU A 146 5.86 1.09 -20.79
N GLN A 147 6.14 -0.18 -21.08
CA GLN A 147 6.14 -0.70 -22.45
C GLN A 147 4.75 -0.72 -23.10
N THR A 148 3.69 -0.90 -22.31
CA THR A 148 2.32 -1.04 -22.82
C THR A 148 1.63 0.30 -23.02
N VAL A 149 1.69 1.18 -22.01
CA VAL A 149 0.94 2.44 -22.03
C VAL A 149 1.81 3.69 -22.12
N GLY A 150 3.13 3.51 -22.14
CA GLY A 150 4.09 4.58 -22.06
C GLY A 150 4.12 5.19 -20.66
N ARG A 151 4.40 6.49 -20.63
CA ARG A 151 4.37 7.27 -19.40
C ARG A 151 2.94 7.41 -18.86
N VAL A 152 2.76 7.12 -17.58
CA VAL A 152 1.56 7.43 -16.80
C VAL A 152 1.62 8.85 -16.21
N ASP A 153 0.47 9.41 -15.88
CA ASP A 153 0.34 10.78 -15.37
C ASP A 153 0.19 10.84 -13.85
N ALA A 154 -0.21 9.74 -13.20
CA ALA A 154 -0.24 9.57 -11.74
C ALA A 154 -0.22 8.07 -11.37
N VAL A 155 0.11 7.78 -10.11
CA VAL A 155 0.00 6.45 -9.51
C VAL A 155 -0.93 6.51 -8.30
N PHE A 156 -1.98 5.70 -8.31
CA PHE A 156 -2.83 5.44 -7.15
C PHE A 156 -2.48 4.06 -6.59
N PHE A 157 -1.94 4.04 -5.38
CA PHE A 157 -1.33 2.89 -4.75
C PHE A 157 -2.07 2.51 -3.47
N ALA A 158 -2.80 1.39 -3.47
CA ALA A 158 -3.71 1.02 -2.39
C ALA A 158 -3.04 0.29 -1.21
N GLY A 159 -1.90 0.81 -0.74
CA GLY A 159 -1.17 0.30 0.43
C GLY A 159 -0.28 -0.91 0.14
N ASP A 160 0.47 -1.30 1.17
CA ASP A 160 1.49 -2.34 1.16
C ASP A 160 2.58 -2.05 0.11
N LEU A 161 3.33 -0.98 0.35
CA LEU A 161 4.43 -0.49 -0.46
C LEU A 161 5.67 -1.37 -0.29
N VAL A 162 6.02 -1.68 0.95
CA VAL A 162 7.16 -2.50 1.39
C VAL A 162 6.70 -3.57 2.38
N ASN A 163 7.55 -4.53 2.78
CA ASN A 163 7.17 -5.50 3.82
C ASN A 163 7.42 -4.96 5.23
N MET A 164 8.47 -4.18 5.43
CA MET A 164 8.87 -3.66 6.74
C MET A 164 9.17 -2.15 6.61
N PRO A 165 8.32 -1.27 7.16
CA PRO A 165 8.39 0.16 6.86
C PRO A 165 9.68 0.78 7.41
N ASP A 166 10.14 0.36 8.59
CA ASP A 166 11.38 0.87 9.20
C ASP A 166 12.66 0.28 8.55
N ARG A 167 12.54 -0.63 7.57
CA ARG A 167 13.71 -1.23 6.91
C ARG A 167 14.16 -0.42 5.72
N ALA A 168 15.32 0.22 5.81
CA ALA A 168 15.79 1.12 4.76
C ALA A 168 16.06 0.42 3.43
N SER A 169 16.67 -0.77 3.47
CA SER A 169 16.96 -1.55 2.26
C SER A 169 15.73 -1.86 1.43
N GLU A 170 14.56 -2.03 2.07
CA GLU A 170 13.32 -2.31 1.35
C GLU A 170 12.83 -1.13 0.50
N TRP A 171 13.20 0.09 0.89
CA TRP A 171 12.92 1.29 0.12
C TRP A 171 13.93 1.50 -1.01
N PHE A 172 15.22 1.30 -0.75
CA PHE A 172 16.29 1.85 -1.59
C PHE A 172 17.13 0.83 -2.35
N ASP A 173 17.56 -0.25 -1.72
CA ASP A 173 18.69 -1.04 -2.25
C ASP A 173 18.69 -2.53 -1.85
N ASP A 174 17.51 -3.11 -1.65
CA ASP A 174 17.35 -4.56 -1.42
C ASP A 174 18.04 -5.38 -2.51
N ILE A 175 18.96 -6.27 -2.09
CA ILE A 175 19.84 -7.00 -3.03
C ILE A 175 19.11 -8.04 -3.89
N ARG A 176 17.86 -8.35 -3.57
CA ARG A 176 17.01 -9.23 -4.38
C ARG A 176 16.47 -8.52 -5.62
N GLY A 177 16.70 -7.21 -5.74
CA GLY A 177 16.44 -6.41 -6.93
C GLY A 177 15.03 -5.85 -7.05
N SER A 178 14.24 -5.85 -5.96
CA SER A 178 12.83 -5.43 -5.97
C SER A 178 12.49 -4.28 -5.00
N ALA A 179 13.48 -3.55 -4.48
CA ALA A 179 13.24 -2.41 -3.58
C ALA A 179 12.29 -1.37 -4.19
N PHE A 180 11.50 -0.71 -3.34
CA PHE A 180 10.36 0.12 -3.72
C PHE A 180 10.70 1.23 -4.73
N PHE A 181 11.68 2.07 -4.42
CA PHE A 181 12.07 3.15 -5.33
C PHE A 181 12.69 2.59 -6.63
N PRO A 182 13.66 1.67 -6.59
CA PRO A 182 14.23 1.11 -7.82
C PRO A 182 13.21 0.53 -8.81
N VAL A 183 12.21 -0.23 -8.37
CA VAL A 183 11.22 -0.82 -9.29
C VAL A 183 10.34 0.24 -9.96
N LEU A 184 10.02 1.32 -9.25
CA LEU A 184 9.20 2.44 -9.73
C LEU A 184 10.02 3.52 -10.45
N GLN A 185 11.33 3.33 -10.56
CA GLN A 185 12.27 4.25 -11.19
C GLN A 185 13.01 3.64 -12.38
N GLY A 186 12.71 2.39 -12.76
CA GLY A 186 13.41 1.70 -13.86
C GLY A 186 14.84 1.30 -13.49
N ARG A 187 15.15 1.15 -12.20
CA ARG A 187 16.49 0.86 -11.66
C ARG A 187 16.59 -0.47 -10.90
N ALA A 188 15.53 -1.27 -10.92
CA ALA A 188 15.54 -2.63 -10.38
C ALA A 188 16.45 -3.57 -11.18
N TYR A 189 16.63 -4.79 -10.68
CA TYR A 189 17.47 -5.80 -11.33
C TYR A 189 17.02 -7.22 -10.99
N ARG A 190 15.70 -7.40 -10.87
CA ARG A 190 15.10 -8.66 -10.48
C ARG A 190 15.14 -9.66 -11.64
N THR A 191 15.75 -10.82 -11.43
CA THR A 191 15.75 -11.91 -12.42
C THR A 191 14.63 -12.91 -12.14
N LEU A 192 13.84 -13.23 -13.16
CA LEU A 192 12.82 -14.27 -13.18
C LEU A 192 13.07 -15.17 -14.39
N GLY A 193 13.30 -16.47 -14.15
CA GLY A 193 13.77 -17.36 -15.21
C GLY A 193 15.13 -16.88 -15.74
N GLU A 194 15.20 -16.67 -17.06
CA GLU A 194 16.40 -16.19 -17.74
C GLU A 194 16.39 -14.67 -18.00
N HIS A 195 15.34 -13.97 -17.56
CA HIS A 195 15.13 -12.55 -17.87
C HIS A 195 15.32 -11.66 -16.64
N THR A 196 16.07 -10.56 -16.79
CA THR A 196 16.22 -9.53 -15.77
C THR A 196 15.34 -8.33 -16.08
N TYR A 197 14.45 -8.01 -15.16
CA TYR A 197 13.55 -6.87 -15.24
C TYR A 197 14.08 -5.66 -14.46
N ARG A 198 13.87 -4.46 -15.01
CA ARG A 198 14.36 -3.19 -14.46
C ARG A 198 13.30 -2.35 -13.77
N GLY A 199 12.03 -2.75 -13.80
CA GLY A 199 10.95 -1.88 -13.37
C GLY A 199 10.60 -0.84 -14.43
N GLY A 200 9.82 0.18 -14.04
CA GLY A 200 9.38 1.25 -14.93
C GLY A 200 9.81 2.62 -14.44
N GLU A 201 10.13 3.52 -15.35
CA GLU A 201 10.50 4.92 -15.10
C GLU A 201 9.27 5.80 -14.80
N VAL A 202 8.66 5.58 -13.63
CA VAL A 202 7.34 6.14 -13.32
C VAL A 202 7.44 7.39 -12.44
N LEU A 203 8.05 7.25 -11.27
CA LEU A 203 7.94 8.27 -10.20
C LEU A 203 8.67 9.56 -10.50
N GLN A 204 9.64 9.52 -11.41
CA GLN A 204 10.35 10.71 -11.86
C GLN A 204 9.50 11.61 -12.78
N HIS A 205 8.30 11.14 -13.12
CA HIS A 205 7.38 11.80 -14.01
C HIS A 205 5.96 11.92 -13.48
N ALA A 206 5.55 11.04 -12.58
CA ALA A 206 4.17 10.98 -12.10
C ALA A 206 4.13 11.12 -10.58
N PRO A 207 3.22 11.94 -10.02
CA PRO A 207 2.98 11.97 -8.59
C PRO A 207 2.41 10.63 -8.10
N LEU A 208 2.83 10.26 -6.89
CA LEU A 208 2.37 9.08 -6.16
C LEU A 208 1.34 9.48 -5.10
N TYR A 209 0.20 8.80 -5.09
CA TYR A 209 -0.83 8.89 -4.05
C TYR A 209 -1.06 7.51 -3.46
N THR A 210 -0.91 7.38 -2.15
CA THR A 210 -0.91 6.09 -1.43
C THR A 210 -2.03 6.02 -0.37
N ALA A 211 -2.54 4.82 -0.13
CA ALA A 211 -3.23 4.46 1.10
C ALA A 211 -2.26 3.75 2.06
N ILE A 212 -2.63 3.67 3.33
CA ILE A 212 -1.88 2.91 4.34
C ILE A 212 -2.42 1.49 4.39
N GLY A 213 -1.57 0.53 4.03
CA GLY A 213 -1.77 -0.90 4.23
C GLY A 213 -1.21 -1.38 5.56
N ASN A 214 -1.37 -2.68 5.83
CA ASN A 214 -0.90 -3.23 7.10
C ASN A 214 0.63 -3.30 7.21
N HIS A 215 1.35 -3.24 6.09
CA HIS A 215 2.81 -3.20 6.08
C HIS A 215 3.40 -1.78 6.13
N GLU A 216 2.58 -0.72 6.10
CA GLU A 216 3.04 0.64 6.42
C GLU A 216 3.05 0.90 7.94
N VAL A 217 2.47 0.00 8.71
CA VAL A 217 2.32 0.13 10.16
C VAL A 217 3.43 -0.64 10.87
N MET A 218 4.37 0.09 11.46
CA MET A 218 5.42 -0.49 12.29
C MET A 218 4.83 -0.94 13.62
N GLY A 219 5.20 -2.14 14.07
CA GLY A 219 4.80 -2.69 15.36
C GLY A 219 5.66 -2.22 16.53
N VAL A 220 5.69 -3.04 17.59
CA VAL A 220 6.45 -2.80 18.80
C VAL A 220 7.95 -2.80 18.49
N ALA A 221 8.65 -1.76 18.96
CA ALA A 221 10.08 -1.60 18.78
C ALA A 221 10.85 -2.69 19.55
N SER A 222 11.96 -3.13 18.96
CA SER A 222 12.88 -4.09 19.58
C SER A 222 14.30 -3.75 19.15
N GLU A 223 15.26 -3.98 20.06
CA GLU A 223 16.68 -3.85 19.74
C GLU A 223 17.18 -5.01 18.86
N MET A 224 16.49 -6.16 18.88
CA MET A 224 16.95 -7.38 18.21
C MET A 224 16.50 -7.45 16.75
N ARG A 225 15.26 -7.06 16.45
CA ARG A 225 14.70 -7.13 15.09
C ARG A 225 13.60 -6.11 14.85
N LEU A 226 13.43 -5.70 13.61
CA LEU A 226 12.25 -4.98 13.14
C LEU A 226 11.06 -5.95 13.11
N SER A 227 9.86 -5.44 13.42
CA SER A 227 8.67 -6.25 13.58
C SER A 227 7.40 -5.45 13.27
N LEU A 228 6.46 -6.09 12.55
CA LEU A 228 5.08 -5.61 12.42
C LEU A 228 4.19 -6.06 13.59
N ASP A 229 4.72 -6.90 14.49
CA ASP A 229 3.97 -7.36 15.67
C ASP A 229 3.57 -6.15 16.52
N ALA A 230 2.28 -5.85 16.51
CA ALA A 230 1.70 -4.72 17.20
C ALA A 230 0.77 -5.18 18.32
N ARG A 231 0.46 -4.27 19.23
CA ARG A 231 -0.60 -4.44 20.24
C ARG A 231 -1.56 -3.25 20.21
N PRO A 232 -2.85 -3.43 20.56
CA PRO A 232 -3.79 -2.33 20.62
C PRO A 232 -3.29 -1.22 21.57
N ARG A 233 -3.57 0.06 21.25
CA ARG A 233 -3.14 1.19 22.09
C ARG A 233 -3.68 1.10 23.52
N ALA A 234 -4.93 0.64 23.67
CA ALA A 234 -5.53 0.43 24.99
C ALA A 234 -4.79 -0.64 25.81
N VAL A 235 -4.28 -1.69 25.16
CA VAL A 235 -3.45 -2.71 25.83
C VAL A 235 -2.10 -2.13 26.21
N ALA A 236 -1.45 -1.37 25.33
CA ALA A 236 -0.18 -0.71 25.64
C ALA A 236 -0.30 0.21 26.88
N LEU A 237 -1.43 0.93 27.02
CA LEU A 237 -1.75 1.77 28.18
C LEU A 237 -2.09 0.98 29.45
N GLY A 238 -2.23 -0.34 29.37
CA GLY A 238 -2.46 -1.22 30.51
C GLY A 238 -1.23 -2.01 30.96
N LEU A 239 -0.08 -1.86 30.29
CA LEU A 239 1.11 -2.64 30.59
C LEU A 239 1.70 -2.28 31.95
N ASN A 240 2.21 -3.28 32.67
CA ASN A 240 2.92 -3.06 33.93
C ASN A 240 4.18 -2.21 33.75
N SER A 241 4.76 -2.23 32.55
CA SER A 241 5.94 -1.43 32.17
C SER A 241 5.60 0.00 31.73
N LEU A 242 4.34 0.44 31.87
CA LEU A 242 3.92 1.80 31.52
C LEU A 242 4.61 2.82 32.46
N PRO A 243 5.33 3.82 31.93
CA PRO A 243 5.89 4.89 32.74
C PRO A 243 4.79 5.77 33.38
N GLU A 244 5.04 6.34 34.58
CA GLU A 244 4.09 7.18 35.32
C GLU A 244 3.50 8.34 34.49
N GLN A 245 4.28 8.91 33.58
CA GLN A 245 3.81 9.77 32.51
C GLN A 245 4.07 9.03 31.22
N THR A 246 3.04 8.73 30.45
CA THR A 246 3.19 8.05 29.15
C THR A 246 3.54 9.08 28.08
N PRO A 247 4.81 9.23 27.64
CA PRO A 247 5.11 10.13 26.55
C PRO A 247 4.63 9.50 25.23
N GLU A 248 4.16 10.30 24.27
CA GLU A 248 3.78 9.81 22.93
C GLU A 248 4.89 8.93 22.29
N PRO A 249 6.19 9.28 22.38
CA PRO A 249 7.28 8.38 21.96
C PRO A 249 7.24 6.96 22.54
N TRP A 250 6.78 6.79 23.78
CA TRP A 250 6.68 5.46 24.38
C TRP A 250 5.55 4.65 23.73
N LEU A 251 4.38 5.26 23.49
CA LEU A 251 3.26 4.58 22.82
C LEU A 251 3.61 4.18 21.38
N LEU A 252 4.32 5.05 20.64
CA LEU A 252 4.75 4.76 19.28
C LEU A 252 5.69 3.54 19.22
N ASN A 253 6.48 3.31 20.26
CA ASN A 253 7.40 2.17 20.37
C ASN A 253 6.78 0.93 21.03
N ASN A 254 5.68 1.07 21.77
CA ASN A 254 5.07 -0.03 22.53
C ASN A 254 3.68 -0.44 22.02
N SER A 255 3.18 0.18 20.96
CA SER A 255 1.94 -0.20 20.28
C SER A 255 2.19 -0.36 18.77
N PHE A 256 1.91 0.69 18.00
CA PHE A 256 2.16 0.77 16.57
C PHE A 256 2.22 2.21 16.09
N ASN A 257 2.82 2.44 14.93
CA ASN A 257 2.89 3.75 14.30
C ASN A 257 3.08 3.68 12.77
N THR A 258 2.83 4.80 12.10
CA THR A 258 3.01 4.99 10.65
C THR A 258 4.11 6.02 10.35
N LEU A 259 5.03 6.27 11.29
CA LEU A 259 5.96 7.40 11.23
C LEU A 259 6.83 7.37 9.99
N THR A 260 7.43 6.22 9.66
CA THR A 260 8.32 6.12 8.49
C THR A 260 7.59 6.41 7.19
N TYR A 261 6.33 5.98 7.06
CA TYR A 261 5.49 6.30 5.90
C TYR A 261 5.25 7.81 5.79
N GLU A 262 4.91 8.46 6.90
CA GLU A 262 4.65 9.92 6.97
C GLU A 262 5.93 10.76 6.75
N GLU A 263 7.10 10.25 7.13
CA GLU A 263 8.38 10.93 6.92
C GLU A 263 8.92 10.76 5.49
N LEU A 264 8.65 9.62 4.85
CA LEU A 264 9.08 9.37 3.46
C LEU A 264 8.26 10.19 2.46
N LEU A 265 6.94 10.30 2.69
CA LEU A 265 6.00 10.86 1.72
C LEU A 265 5.41 12.19 2.19
N THR A 266 5.40 13.20 1.33
CA THR A 266 4.52 14.35 1.52
C THR A 266 3.09 13.99 1.13
N LEU A 267 2.21 13.86 2.12
CA LEU A 267 0.81 13.48 1.93
C LEU A 267 -0.09 14.73 1.81
N PRO A 268 -1.24 14.64 1.11
CA PRO A 268 -2.18 15.75 1.06
C PRO A 268 -2.66 16.15 2.47
N PRO A 269 -2.78 17.44 2.77
CA PRO A 269 -3.20 17.90 4.08
C PRO A 269 -4.65 17.49 4.37
N SER A 270 -4.90 17.02 5.58
CA SER A 270 -6.21 16.57 6.04
C SER A 270 -6.31 16.60 7.56
N SER A 271 -7.53 16.48 8.10
CA SER A 271 -7.74 16.29 9.54
C SER A 271 -7.14 14.98 10.07
N GLY A 272 -6.89 14.02 9.18
CA GLY A 272 -6.21 12.75 9.49
C GLY A 272 -4.68 12.85 9.55
N GLY A 273 -4.10 14.03 9.35
CA GLY A 273 -2.65 14.22 9.30
C GLY A 273 -2.01 13.57 8.07
N GLY A 274 -2.75 13.40 6.97
CA GLY A 274 -2.29 12.68 5.77
C GLY A 274 -2.53 11.17 5.81
N ARG A 275 -2.97 10.58 6.94
CA ARG A 275 -3.28 9.13 7.03
C ARG A 275 -4.52 8.74 6.22
N TYR A 276 -5.48 9.65 6.14
CA TYR A 276 -6.59 9.62 5.19
C TYR A 276 -6.77 11.03 4.63
N TYR A 277 -7.11 11.18 3.35
CA TYR A 277 -7.14 12.47 2.67
C TYR A 277 -7.96 12.42 1.39
N ALA A 278 -8.25 13.59 0.81
CA ALA A 278 -8.85 13.71 -0.50
C ALA A 278 -8.11 14.73 -1.36
N VAL A 279 -7.97 14.45 -2.66
CA VAL A 279 -7.26 15.29 -3.62
C VAL A 279 -7.95 15.24 -4.98
N THR A 280 -7.94 16.36 -5.70
CA THR A 280 -8.42 16.43 -7.07
C THR A 280 -7.23 16.41 -8.02
N PHE A 281 -7.22 15.48 -8.97
CA PHE A 281 -6.18 15.36 -9.99
C PHE A 281 -6.84 15.27 -11.38
N GLY A 282 -6.84 16.40 -12.10
CA GLY A 282 -7.59 16.53 -13.35
C GLY A 282 -9.08 16.34 -13.12
N ASP A 283 -9.66 15.33 -13.76
CA ASP A 283 -11.09 14.97 -13.67
C ASP A 283 -11.44 14.06 -12.48
N VAL A 284 -10.43 13.63 -11.71
CA VAL A 284 -10.60 12.63 -10.65
C VAL A 284 -10.60 13.29 -9.28
N ARG A 285 -11.63 13.02 -8.46
CA ARG A 285 -11.55 13.16 -7.01
C ARG A 285 -11.14 11.82 -6.42
N LEU A 286 -9.91 11.76 -5.88
CA LEU A 286 -9.41 10.63 -5.13
C LEU A 286 -9.65 10.86 -3.64
N VAL A 287 -10.25 9.88 -2.97
CA VAL A 287 -10.38 9.80 -1.51
C VAL A 287 -9.59 8.59 -1.02
N SER A 288 -8.55 8.80 -0.22
CA SER A 288 -7.72 7.75 0.38
C SER A 288 -8.07 7.56 1.85
N LEU A 289 -8.32 6.32 2.26
CA LEU A 289 -8.69 5.95 3.63
C LEU A 289 -7.59 5.12 4.31
N TYR A 290 -7.49 5.29 5.63
CA TYR A 290 -6.74 4.39 6.50
C TYR A 290 -7.68 3.30 7.03
N ALA A 291 -7.96 2.31 6.19
CA ALA A 291 -8.77 1.15 6.52
C ALA A 291 -7.95 -0.12 6.30
N THR A 292 -7.26 -0.53 7.36
CA THR A 292 -6.49 -1.77 7.43
C THR A 292 -6.44 -2.29 8.87
N ARG A 293 -5.99 -3.52 9.04
CA ARG A 293 -5.87 -4.22 10.31
C ARG A 293 -4.52 -4.91 10.40
N LEU A 294 -4.09 -5.25 11.60
CA LEU A 294 -2.87 -6.04 11.76
C LEU A 294 -3.02 -7.39 11.03
N TRP A 295 -2.02 -7.77 10.23
CA TRP A 295 -1.96 -9.11 9.65
C TRP A 295 -1.40 -10.10 10.68
N ARG A 296 -2.07 -11.25 10.83
CA ARG A 296 -1.62 -12.35 11.70
C ARG A 296 -1.71 -13.70 10.98
N PRO A 297 -0.83 -14.65 11.32
CA PRO A 297 -0.97 -16.02 10.83
C PRO A 297 -2.28 -16.63 11.33
N TYR A 298 -2.92 -17.44 10.49
CA TYR A 298 -4.16 -18.15 10.83
C TYR A 298 -3.94 -19.49 11.54
N THR A 299 -2.69 -19.88 11.77
CA THR A 299 -2.33 -21.13 12.47
C THR A 299 -2.84 -21.10 13.91
N LEU A 300 -3.65 -22.10 14.28
CA LEU A 300 -4.16 -22.26 15.64
C LEU A 300 -3.01 -22.57 16.62
N GLY A 301 -3.13 -22.08 17.86
CA GLY A 301 -2.09 -22.18 18.88
C GLY A 301 -0.84 -21.32 18.62
N SER A 302 -0.91 -20.41 17.63
CA SER A 302 0.12 -19.40 17.40
C SER A 302 -0.31 -18.05 18.00
N LYS A 303 0.59 -17.07 18.05
CA LYS A 303 0.28 -15.66 18.33
C LYS A 303 -0.38 -15.10 17.07
N GLY A 304 -1.67 -15.36 16.93
CA GLY A 304 -2.30 -15.47 15.62
C GLY A 304 -3.65 -14.80 15.53
N LYS A 305 -4.24 -14.92 14.34
CA LYS A 305 -5.55 -14.38 13.98
C LYS A 305 -6.66 -14.93 14.89
N TYR A 306 -6.62 -16.21 15.23
CA TYR A 306 -7.75 -16.87 15.91
C TYR A 306 -7.48 -17.32 17.33
N SER A 307 -6.24 -17.27 17.80
CA SER A 307 -5.84 -17.80 19.11
C SER A 307 -4.52 -17.20 19.60
N GLU A 308 -4.16 -17.53 20.83
CA GLU A 308 -2.83 -17.30 21.41
C GLU A 308 -1.99 -18.59 21.50
N ARG A 309 -0.69 -18.44 21.76
CA ARG A 309 0.20 -19.57 22.07
C ARG A 309 -0.03 -20.07 23.47
N GLU A 310 0.11 -21.37 23.66
CA GLU A 310 0.04 -22.00 24.98
C GLU A 310 1.08 -21.41 25.96
N GLU A 311 2.30 -21.15 25.50
CA GLU A 311 3.38 -20.56 26.30
C GLU A 311 3.12 -19.11 26.74
N ASP A 312 2.20 -18.40 26.08
CA ASP A 312 1.90 -16.98 26.35
C ASP A 312 0.64 -16.79 27.21
N LEU A 313 -0.12 -17.85 27.52
CA LEU A 313 -1.43 -17.73 28.17
C LEU A 313 -1.38 -17.05 29.55
N ASP A 314 -0.33 -17.32 30.33
CA ASP A 314 -0.13 -16.73 31.65
C ASP A 314 0.51 -15.32 31.60
N ASN A 315 0.81 -14.80 30.40
CA ASN A 315 1.42 -13.49 30.19
C ASN A 315 0.59 -12.62 29.23
N PRO A 316 -0.40 -11.87 29.74
CA PRO A 316 -1.21 -10.95 28.91
C PRO A 316 -0.40 -9.94 28.09
N ASP A 317 0.79 -9.55 28.56
CA ASP A 317 1.66 -8.61 27.85
C ASP A 317 2.29 -9.23 26.57
N ALA A 318 2.25 -10.56 26.44
CA ALA A 318 2.75 -11.31 25.29
C ALA A 318 1.69 -11.65 24.24
N TRP A 319 0.40 -11.55 24.59
CA TRP A 319 -0.71 -11.87 23.69
C TRP A 319 -0.66 -11.06 22.38
N GLY A 320 -1.11 -11.67 21.29
CA GLY A 320 -1.23 -11.10 19.96
C GLY A 320 -2.49 -10.28 19.72
N HIS A 321 -3.55 -10.53 20.48
CA HIS A 321 -4.83 -9.81 20.40
C HIS A 321 -5.50 -9.87 19.02
N GLY A 322 -5.34 -11.00 18.30
CA GLY A 322 -5.91 -11.18 16.97
C GLY A 322 -5.43 -10.15 15.93
N GLU A 323 -6.25 -9.98 14.89
CA GLU A 323 -6.11 -8.98 13.83
C GLU A 323 -6.96 -7.74 14.17
N PHE A 324 -6.51 -6.96 15.16
CA PHE A 324 -7.20 -5.72 15.53
C PHE A 324 -7.06 -4.63 14.46
N ILE A 325 -8.05 -3.75 14.41
CA ILE A 325 -8.10 -2.62 13.48
C ILE A 325 -7.19 -1.50 14.03
N PHE A 326 -6.34 -0.94 13.16
CA PHE A 326 -5.45 0.15 13.59
C PHE A 326 -6.18 1.48 13.77
N GLU A 327 -7.08 1.81 12.85
CA GLU A 327 -7.89 3.03 12.87
C GLU A 327 -9.36 2.66 12.58
N PRO A 328 -10.29 2.91 13.53
CA PRO A 328 -11.70 2.60 13.34
C PRO A 328 -12.34 3.40 12.19
N ILE A 329 -13.38 2.82 11.58
CA ILE A 329 -14.27 3.48 10.62
C ILE A 329 -15.74 3.31 11.02
N THR A 330 -15.99 3.40 12.33
CA THR A 330 -17.33 3.49 12.92
C THR A 330 -17.93 4.88 12.72
N ARG A 331 -19.24 5.02 12.84
CA ARG A 331 -19.94 6.31 12.57
C ARG A 331 -19.50 7.49 13.44
N ASP A 332 -19.01 7.18 14.63
CA ASP A 332 -18.47 8.12 15.62
C ASP A 332 -16.95 8.34 15.49
N SER A 333 -16.28 7.59 14.62
CA SER A 333 -14.84 7.79 14.36
C SER A 333 -14.58 9.14 13.66
N PRO A 334 -13.43 9.78 13.92
CA PRO A 334 -13.01 10.97 13.18
C PRO A 334 -12.93 10.74 11.68
N GLN A 335 -12.40 9.58 11.26
CA GLN A 335 -12.26 9.23 9.85
C GLN A 335 -13.61 9.11 9.14
N TYR A 336 -14.60 8.43 9.73
CA TYR A 336 -15.94 8.33 9.13
C TYR A 336 -16.64 9.70 9.07
N THR A 337 -16.53 10.50 10.13
CA THR A 337 -17.13 11.85 10.18
C THR A 337 -16.56 12.74 9.08
N TRP A 338 -15.23 12.72 8.92
CA TRP A 338 -14.55 13.40 7.82
C TRP A 338 -15.00 12.87 6.45
N LEU A 339 -15.04 11.56 6.25
CA LEU A 339 -15.46 10.95 4.99
C LEU A 339 -16.89 11.33 4.63
N SER A 340 -17.81 11.32 5.60
CA SER A 340 -19.19 11.71 5.40
C SER A 340 -19.31 13.18 4.97
N ALA A 341 -18.44 14.06 5.46
CA ALA A 341 -18.39 15.44 5.01
C ALA A 341 -17.76 15.57 3.61
N GLU A 342 -16.70 14.79 3.34
CA GLU A 342 -15.98 14.78 2.05
C GLU A 342 -16.90 14.31 0.90
N VAL A 343 -17.62 13.19 1.06
CA VAL A 343 -18.53 12.71 0.01
C VAL A 343 -19.74 13.65 -0.20
N ALA A 344 -20.03 14.49 0.78
CA ALA A 344 -21.05 15.54 0.68
C ALA A 344 -20.54 16.84 0.04
N SER A 345 -19.22 16.99 -0.13
CA SER A 345 -18.58 18.22 -0.61
C SER A 345 -18.89 18.53 -2.08
N PRO A 346 -18.82 19.81 -2.49
CA PRO A 346 -18.90 20.20 -3.89
C PRO A 346 -17.82 19.53 -4.75
N GLU A 347 -16.58 19.48 -4.25
CA GLU A 347 -15.43 18.91 -4.95
C GLU A 347 -15.66 17.44 -5.31
N PHE A 348 -16.22 16.67 -4.38
CA PHE A 348 -16.57 15.28 -4.63
C PHE A 348 -17.75 15.13 -5.58
N LYS A 349 -18.84 15.85 -5.34
CA LYS A 349 -20.08 15.74 -6.14
C LYS A 349 -19.92 16.21 -7.58
N GLN A 350 -19.03 17.15 -7.84
CA GLN A 350 -18.79 17.72 -9.17
C GLN A 350 -17.69 17.00 -9.94
N ALA A 351 -16.91 16.13 -9.29
CA ALA A 351 -15.86 15.38 -9.98
C ALA A 351 -16.45 14.37 -10.96
N LYS A 352 -15.88 14.36 -12.17
CA LYS A 352 -16.28 13.44 -13.24
C LYS A 352 -15.98 11.99 -12.86
N PHE A 353 -14.87 11.74 -12.19
CA PHE A 353 -14.55 10.42 -11.63
C PHE A 353 -14.34 10.52 -10.12
N ARG A 354 -15.11 9.72 -9.37
CA ARG A 354 -15.03 9.63 -7.91
C ARG A 354 -14.40 8.29 -7.55
N VAL A 355 -13.16 8.33 -7.10
CA VAL A 355 -12.36 7.14 -6.76
C VAL A 355 -12.12 7.13 -5.26
N LEU A 356 -12.46 6.02 -4.61
CA LEU A 356 -12.11 5.76 -3.22
C LEU A 356 -11.02 4.70 -3.18
N MET A 357 -10.01 4.89 -2.35
CA MET A 357 -8.86 4.01 -2.22
C MET A 357 -8.66 3.65 -0.75
N LEU A 358 -8.50 2.37 -0.47
CA LEU A 358 -8.25 1.81 0.86
C LEU A 358 -7.46 0.51 0.71
N HIS A 359 -6.80 0.02 1.75
CA HIS A 359 -6.04 -1.22 1.61
C HIS A 359 -6.90 -2.48 1.77
N HIS A 360 -7.67 -2.57 2.87
CA HIS A 360 -8.45 -3.78 3.14
C HIS A 360 -9.70 -3.88 2.25
N PRO A 361 -9.94 -5.02 1.59
CA PRO A 361 -11.02 -5.18 0.63
C PRO A 361 -12.41 -5.15 1.29
N VAL A 362 -13.36 -4.46 0.65
CA VAL A 362 -14.79 -4.55 1.00
C VAL A 362 -15.40 -5.80 0.36
N HIS A 363 -14.98 -6.15 -0.86
CA HIS A 363 -15.43 -7.33 -1.58
C HIS A 363 -14.22 -8.11 -2.11
N GLY A 364 -14.30 -9.43 -2.13
CA GLY A 364 -13.15 -10.22 -2.58
C GLY A 364 -13.29 -11.73 -2.43
N VAL A 365 -12.62 -12.45 -3.33
CA VAL A 365 -12.51 -13.91 -3.29
C VAL A 365 -11.20 -14.39 -2.63
N GLY A 366 -10.35 -13.47 -2.17
CA GLY A 366 -9.05 -13.81 -1.59
C GLY A 366 -9.13 -14.48 -0.22
N GLY A 367 -8.01 -15.04 0.23
CA GLY A 367 -7.92 -15.67 1.55
C GLY A 367 -7.97 -14.66 2.70
N ASN A 368 -7.29 -13.52 2.58
CA ASN A 368 -7.10 -12.58 3.69
C ASN A 368 -8.28 -11.63 3.95
N ILE A 369 -9.31 -11.64 3.08
CA ILE A 369 -10.57 -10.93 3.34
C ILE A 369 -11.33 -11.50 4.54
N VAL A 370 -11.06 -12.76 4.92
CA VAL A 370 -11.60 -13.34 6.15
C VAL A 370 -10.56 -13.31 7.27
N PRO A 371 -10.96 -12.99 8.51
CA PRO A 371 -12.33 -12.83 9.00
C PRO A 371 -12.93 -11.44 8.69
N ALA A 372 -14.15 -11.17 9.15
CA ALA A 372 -14.80 -9.86 9.04
C ALA A 372 -13.91 -8.73 9.60
N PHE A 373 -14.04 -7.51 9.06
CA PHE A 373 -13.24 -6.34 9.48
C PHE A 373 -13.82 -5.74 10.77
N THR A 374 -13.50 -6.38 11.90
CA THR A 374 -13.97 -6.00 13.25
C THR A 374 -12.85 -6.02 14.26
N ASP A 375 -13.06 -5.34 15.38
CA ASP A 375 -12.25 -5.59 16.57
C ASP A 375 -12.45 -7.06 17.03
N PRO A 376 -11.36 -7.78 17.35
CA PRO A 376 -11.43 -9.16 17.80
C PRO A 376 -12.05 -9.25 19.20
N VAL A 377 -12.96 -10.20 19.38
CA VAL A 377 -13.61 -10.49 20.65
C VAL A 377 -12.91 -11.70 21.30
N PRO A 378 -12.23 -11.53 22.44
CA PRO A 378 -11.56 -12.64 23.12
C PRO A 378 -12.56 -13.54 23.84
N PHE A 379 -12.38 -14.85 23.70
CA PHE A 379 -13.00 -15.88 24.53
C PHE A 379 -11.89 -16.58 25.30
N ILE A 380 -11.93 -16.45 26.63
CA ILE A 380 -10.92 -16.99 27.53
C ILE A 380 -11.55 -18.17 28.28
N GLU A 381 -11.02 -19.36 28.03
CA GLU A 381 -11.39 -20.55 28.80
C GLU A 381 -10.43 -20.69 29.97
N HIS A 382 -10.96 -21.02 31.15
CA HIS A 382 -10.18 -21.23 32.37
C HIS A 382 -10.24 -22.70 32.81
N ASN A 383 -9.14 -23.18 33.39
CA ASN A 383 -9.12 -24.43 34.14
C ASN A 383 -9.88 -24.28 35.47
N PRO A 384 -10.25 -25.39 36.14
CA PRO A 384 -10.91 -25.34 37.46
C PRO A 384 -10.14 -24.59 38.56
N ASP A 385 -8.81 -24.47 38.43
CA ASP A 385 -7.93 -23.74 39.34
C ASP A 385 -7.85 -22.22 39.03
N GLY A 386 -8.53 -21.76 37.97
CA GLY A 386 -8.57 -20.36 37.54
C GLY A 386 -7.49 -19.97 36.53
N THR A 387 -6.52 -20.84 36.22
CA THR A 387 -5.50 -20.57 35.19
C THR A 387 -6.11 -20.51 33.79
N VAL A 388 -5.52 -19.71 32.90
CA VAL A 388 -6.01 -19.60 31.52
C VAL A 388 -5.67 -20.88 30.77
N ARG A 389 -6.69 -21.54 30.23
CA ARG A 389 -6.56 -22.78 29.45
C ARG A 389 -6.36 -22.51 27.96
N SER A 390 -7.07 -21.54 27.42
CA SER A 390 -6.95 -21.14 26.02
C SER A 390 -7.59 -19.78 25.77
N ILE A 391 -7.06 -19.06 24.79
CA ILE A 391 -7.65 -17.81 24.29
C ILE A 391 -7.93 -17.98 22.81
N ARG A 392 -9.15 -17.66 22.39
CA ARG A 392 -9.53 -17.56 20.99
C ARG A 392 -10.13 -16.20 20.68
N TYR A 393 -9.99 -15.76 19.43
CA TYR A 393 -10.55 -14.50 18.95
C TYR A 393 -11.63 -14.76 17.92
N GLU A 394 -12.80 -14.20 18.16
CA GLU A 394 -13.89 -14.20 17.19
C GLU A 394 -14.08 -12.80 16.59
N TYR A 395 -14.69 -12.74 15.41
CA TYR A 395 -14.77 -11.54 14.59
C TYR A 395 -16.22 -11.42 14.11
N PRO A 396 -17.08 -10.74 14.89
CA PRO A 396 -18.52 -10.82 14.66
C PRO A 396 -18.93 -10.25 13.31
N LYS A 397 -19.52 -11.07 12.43
CA LYS A 397 -19.88 -10.60 11.07
C LYS A 397 -20.80 -9.38 11.10
N GLY A 398 -21.73 -9.32 12.05
CA GLY A 398 -22.65 -8.19 12.23
C GLY A 398 -22.00 -6.88 12.71
N ALA A 399 -20.74 -6.93 13.13
CA ALA A 399 -19.96 -5.77 13.57
C ALA A 399 -18.96 -5.27 12.50
N ASP A 400 -18.90 -5.90 11.32
CA ASP A 400 -17.98 -5.52 10.24
C ASP A 400 -18.10 -4.02 9.92
N GLN A 401 -17.05 -3.26 10.22
CA GLN A 401 -17.09 -1.81 10.12
C GLN A 401 -17.15 -1.34 8.66
N LEU A 402 -16.55 -2.10 7.74
CA LEU A 402 -16.58 -1.78 6.30
C LEU A 402 -17.99 -2.02 5.76
N VAL A 403 -18.60 -3.17 6.07
CA VAL A 403 -19.93 -3.51 5.55
C VAL A 403 -21.03 -2.66 6.20
N ARG A 404 -20.91 -2.40 7.50
CA ARG A 404 -21.96 -1.70 8.25
C ARG A 404 -21.93 -0.18 8.05
N ASN A 405 -20.75 0.40 7.91
CA ASN A 405 -20.58 1.86 7.91
C ASN A 405 -20.09 2.35 6.55
N LEU A 406 -18.95 1.85 6.05
CA LEU A 406 -18.34 2.37 4.84
C LEU A 406 -19.18 2.04 3.59
N LYS A 407 -19.53 0.77 3.38
CA LYS A 407 -20.25 0.29 2.19
C LYS A 407 -21.56 1.07 1.94
N PRO A 408 -22.46 1.28 2.91
CA PRO A 408 -23.63 2.12 2.67
C PRO A 408 -23.25 3.55 2.28
N LEU A 409 -22.26 4.16 2.93
CA LEU A 409 -21.87 5.53 2.62
C LEU A 409 -21.33 5.67 1.19
N ILE A 410 -20.47 4.75 0.74
CA ILE A 410 -19.85 4.80 -0.61
C ILE A 410 -20.88 4.58 -1.72
N GLU A 411 -21.76 3.58 -1.56
CA GLU A 411 -22.74 3.21 -2.59
C GLU A 411 -23.82 4.28 -2.75
N HIS A 412 -24.21 4.97 -1.67
CA HIS A 412 -25.18 6.07 -1.75
C HIS A 412 -24.58 7.40 -2.20
N SER A 413 -23.25 7.54 -2.17
CA SER A 413 -22.56 8.79 -2.53
C SER A 413 -22.18 8.88 -4.01
N GLY A 414 -22.42 7.81 -4.78
CA GLY A 414 -22.07 7.73 -6.19
C GLY A 414 -20.56 7.60 -6.43
N VAL A 415 -19.84 6.90 -5.55
CA VAL A 415 -18.46 6.47 -5.85
C VAL A 415 -18.47 5.62 -7.13
N HIS A 416 -17.55 5.87 -8.06
CA HIS A 416 -17.47 5.10 -9.31
C HIS A 416 -16.55 3.89 -9.18
N LEU A 417 -15.45 4.05 -8.45
CA LEU A 417 -14.43 3.02 -8.28
C LEU A 417 -13.91 3.01 -6.85
N VAL A 418 -13.85 1.82 -6.27
CA VAL A 418 -13.20 1.51 -5.01
C VAL A 418 -11.98 0.64 -5.33
N LEU A 419 -10.79 1.17 -5.11
CA LEU A 419 -9.51 0.51 -5.34
C LEU A 419 -8.94 -0.01 -4.02
N TYR A 420 -8.53 -1.28 -3.98
CA TYR A 420 -7.91 -1.90 -2.81
C TYR A 420 -6.90 -3.01 -3.17
N GLY A 421 -6.33 -3.63 -2.13
CA GLY A 421 -5.28 -4.64 -2.22
C GLY A 421 -5.48 -5.80 -1.24
N HIS A 422 -4.41 -6.16 -0.52
CA HIS A 422 -4.34 -7.06 0.65
C HIS A 422 -4.43 -8.57 0.36
N CYS A 423 -5.16 -8.99 -0.68
CA CYS A 423 -5.36 -10.41 -0.97
C CYS A 423 -4.43 -10.97 -2.05
N HIS A 424 -3.61 -10.13 -2.68
CA HIS A 424 -2.61 -10.51 -3.69
C HIS A 424 -3.20 -11.24 -4.89
N LEU A 425 -4.22 -10.66 -5.50
CA LEU A 425 -4.87 -11.16 -6.69
C LEU A 425 -5.45 -10.01 -7.52
N TRP A 426 -6.01 -10.36 -8.68
CA TRP A 426 -6.93 -9.48 -9.39
C TRP A 426 -8.34 -10.05 -9.30
N ASN A 427 -9.32 -9.21 -8.94
CA ASN A 427 -10.74 -9.50 -9.06
C ASN A 427 -11.53 -8.20 -9.19
N ARG A 428 -12.78 -8.30 -9.68
CA ARG A 428 -13.66 -7.14 -9.81
C ARG A 428 -15.07 -7.48 -9.37
N PHE A 429 -15.73 -6.54 -8.71
CA PHE A 429 -17.15 -6.59 -8.37
C PHE A 429 -17.85 -5.31 -8.83
N VAL A 430 -19.17 -5.37 -8.89
CA VAL A 430 -20.01 -4.19 -9.12
C VAL A 430 -21.28 -4.33 -8.27
N ASP A 431 -21.65 -3.28 -7.56
CA ASP A 431 -22.91 -3.26 -6.82
C ASP A 431 -24.12 -2.98 -7.74
N ALA A 432 -25.31 -2.91 -7.16
CA ALA A 432 -26.53 -2.55 -7.91
C ALA A 432 -26.59 -1.07 -8.32
N GLY A 433 -25.79 -0.20 -7.69
CA GLY A 433 -25.69 1.24 -7.99
C GLY A 433 -24.68 1.59 -9.08
N GLY A 434 -23.86 0.63 -9.53
CA GLY A 434 -22.80 0.82 -10.51
C GLY A 434 -21.41 1.13 -9.91
N THR A 435 -21.25 1.07 -8.60
CA THR A 435 -19.94 1.21 -7.93
C THR A 435 -19.08 -0.01 -8.25
N HIS A 436 -17.92 0.21 -8.87
CA HIS A 436 -16.95 -0.84 -9.11
C HIS A 436 -16.01 -1.03 -7.92
N TYR A 437 -15.73 -2.28 -7.57
CA TYR A 437 -14.75 -2.66 -6.56
C TYR A 437 -13.65 -3.47 -7.26
N LEU A 438 -12.39 -3.06 -7.12
CA LEU A 438 -11.29 -3.62 -7.89
C LEU A 438 -10.07 -3.87 -6.99
N GLU A 439 -9.60 -5.12 -7.02
CA GLU A 439 -8.26 -5.49 -6.60
C GLU A 439 -7.36 -5.70 -7.82
N THR A 440 -6.13 -5.20 -7.78
CA THR A 440 -5.14 -5.35 -8.85
C THR A 440 -3.73 -5.53 -8.29
N SER A 441 -3.58 -6.47 -7.37
CA SER A 441 -2.39 -6.67 -6.51
C SER A 441 -1.58 -7.94 -6.86
N ASN A 442 -1.85 -8.60 -8.00
CA ASN A 442 -1.19 -9.86 -8.37
C ASN A 442 0.23 -9.64 -8.94
N VAL A 443 1.23 -9.59 -8.06
CA VAL A 443 2.64 -9.29 -8.41
C VAL A 443 3.66 -10.31 -7.86
N GLY A 444 3.26 -11.57 -7.64
CA GLY A 444 4.22 -12.66 -7.37
C GLY A 444 4.14 -13.31 -6.00
N ASN A 445 3.01 -13.21 -5.31
CA ASN A 445 2.78 -13.84 -4.02
C ASN A 445 1.28 -14.02 -3.73
N SER A 446 0.56 -14.72 -4.60
CA SER A 446 -0.87 -14.92 -4.40
C SER A 446 -1.14 -15.94 -3.29
N TYR A 447 -2.08 -15.64 -2.39
CA TYR A 447 -2.55 -16.55 -1.33
C TYR A 447 -3.81 -17.33 -1.70
N GLY A 448 -4.12 -17.35 -3.00
CA GLY A 448 -5.25 -18.07 -3.57
C GLY A 448 -6.54 -17.25 -3.61
N ALA A 449 -7.41 -17.68 -4.52
CA ALA A 449 -8.77 -17.21 -4.66
C ALA A 449 -9.73 -18.38 -4.43
N TYR A 450 -10.83 -18.11 -3.74
CA TYR A 450 -11.73 -19.13 -3.24
C TYR A 450 -13.14 -18.85 -3.77
N VAL A 451 -13.49 -19.45 -4.89
CA VAL A 451 -14.82 -19.43 -5.52
C VAL A 451 -15.55 -20.77 -5.34
N SER A 452 -16.76 -20.91 -5.88
CA SER A 452 -17.53 -22.16 -5.83
C SER A 452 -16.67 -23.37 -6.18
N GLY A 453 -16.69 -24.41 -5.34
CA GLY A 453 -15.86 -25.62 -5.48
C GLY A 453 -14.51 -25.58 -4.76
N SER A 454 -14.12 -24.44 -4.18
CA SER A 454 -12.89 -24.30 -3.38
C SER A 454 -13.18 -23.70 -2.01
N ARG A 455 -12.42 -24.10 -0.99
CA ARG A 455 -12.60 -23.64 0.41
C ARG A 455 -11.36 -22.95 0.94
N ARG A 456 -11.58 -21.82 1.60
CA ARG A 456 -10.57 -21.11 2.39
C ARG A 456 -10.01 -22.01 3.49
N ALA A 457 -8.71 -22.26 3.45
CA ALA A 457 -8.01 -23.08 4.44
C ALA A 457 -7.83 -22.35 5.79
N ASN A 458 -7.93 -21.01 5.79
CA ASN A 458 -7.71 -20.17 6.96
C ASN A 458 -8.96 -19.97 7.84
N ILE A 459 -9.94 -20.88 7.78
CA ILE A 459 -11.17 -20.79 8.59
C ILE A 459 -11.13 -21.82 9.70
N PRO A 460 -11.22 -21.40 10.97
CA PRO A 460 -11.18 -22.33 12.09
C PRO A 460 -12.50 -23.10 12.24
N SER A 461 -12.43 -24.28 12.87
CA SER A 461 -13.59 -25.08 13.29
C SER A 461 -13.92 -24.86 14.76
N GLY A 462 -15.20 -24.95 15.14
CA GLY A 462 -15.62 -24.90 16.56
C GLY A 462 -15.77 -23.49 17.14
N TYR A 463 -15.80 -22.47 16.28
CA TYR A 463 -16.03 -21.07 16.64
C TYR A 463 -17.53 -20.77 16.59
N VAL A 464 -18.00 -19.79 17.36
CA VAL A 464 -19.42 -19.40 17.34
C VAL A 464 -19.72 -18.61 16.07
N GLU A 465 -18.83 -17.71 15.67
CA GLU A 465 -18.89 -17.00 14.41
C GLU A 465 -18.67 -17.91 13.20
N GLU A 466 -19.51 -17.74 12.18
CA GLU A 466 -19.37 -18.41 10.89
C GLU A 466 -18.61 -17.54 9.89
N TYR A 467 -17.46 -18.05 9.42
CA TYR A 467 -16.66 -17.39 8.40
C TYR A 467 -16.95 -17.91 6.98
N CYS A 468 -16.97 -17.00 6.01
CA CYS A 468 -17.27 -17.31 4.62
C CYS A 468 -16.23 -18.25 3.99
N ALA A 469 -16.60 -19.52 3.79
CA ALA A 469 -15.74 -20.57 3.26
C ALA A 469 -15.32 -20.38 1.80
N SER A 470 -16.16 -19.73 0.99
CA SER A 470 -15.97 -19.56 -0.45
C SER A 470 -16.81 -18.38 -0.95
N GLY A 471 -16.35 -17.72 -2.01
CA GLY A 471 -16.99 -16.55 -2.58
C GLY A 471 -16.69 -15.28 -1.78
N ASP A 472 -17.44 -14.23 -2.08
CA ASP A 472 -17.36 -12.96 -1.37
C ASP A 472 -18.10 -13.03 -0.03
N PRO A 473 -17.46 -12.72 1.11
CA PRO A 473 -18.15 -12.70 2.41
C PRO A 473 -19.32 -11.71 2.49
N ASN A 474 -19.32 -10.72 1.59
CA ASN A 474 -20.21 -9.56 1.61
C ASN A 474 -21.27 -9.57 0.49
N GLY A 475 -21.42 -10.71 -0.20
CA GLY A 475 -22.61 -11.04 -0.99
C GLY A 475 -22.63 -10.58 -2.45
N LEU A 476 -21.51 -10.10 -3.00
CA LEU A 476 -21.41 -9.82 -4.43
C LEU A 476 -20.78 -10.99 -5.20
N GLU A 477 -21.27 -11.22 -6.41
CA GLU A 477 -20.64 -12.16 -7.34
C GLU A 477 -19.47 -11.49 -8.07
N PRO A 478 -18.31 -12.17 -8.22
CA PRO A 478 -17.19 -11.61 -8.94
C PRO A 478 -17.50 -11.52 -10.44
N VAL A 479 -17.10 -10.41 -11.05
CA VAL A 479 -17.33 -10.16 -12.48
C VAL A 479 -16.28 -10.88 -13.30
N MET A 480 -16.73 -11.65 -14.30
CA MET A 480 -15.86 -12.29 -15.27
C MET A 480 -15.12 -11.25 -16.13
N PRO A 481 -13.79 -11.38 -16.34
CA PRO A 481 -13.06 -10.55 -17.30
C PRO A 481 -13.72 -10.53 -18.68
N THR A 482 -13.88 -9.34 -19.25
CA THR A 482 -14.69 -9.13 -20.47
C THR A 482 -13.97 -9.42 -21.79
N ILE A 483 -12.64 -9.56 -21.79
CA ILE A 483 -11.83 -9.62 -23.02
C ILE A 483 -11.12 -10.97 -23.18
N ALA A 484 -10.28 -11.35 -22.22
CA ALA A 484 -9.45 -12.55 -22.31
C ALA A 484 -9.26 -13.25 -20.94
N PRO A 485 -10.37 -13.70 -20.30
CA PRO A 485 -10.32 -14.37 -18.99
C PRO A 485 -9.38 -15.58 -19.00
N LEU A 486 -8.73 -15.82 -17.86
CA LEU A 486 -7.97 -17.04 -17.63
C LEU A 486 -8.90 -18.26 -17.53
N ARG A 487 -8.33 -19.45 -17.71
CA ARG A 487 -9.00 -20.72 -17.46
C ARG A 487 -8.37 -21.42 -16.26
N GLY A 488 -9.21 -22.05 -15.44
CA GLY A 488 -8.79 -22.95 -14.39
C GLY A 488 -8.32 -24.30 -14.94
N GLU A 489 -7.81 -25.14 -14.05
CA GLU A 489 -7.39 -26.52 -14.38
C GLU A 489 -8.55 -27.37 -14.92
N ASP A 490 -9.78 -27.06 -14.51
CA ASP A 490 -11.02 -27.66 -14.99
C ASP A 490 -11.48 -27.13 -16.36
N GLY A 491 -10.71 -26.21 -16.95
CA GLY A 491 -11.00 -25.54 -18.22
C GLY A 491 -12.05 -24.44 -18.15
N GLN A 492 -12.64 -24.17 -16.97
CA GLN A 492 -13.64 -23.11 -16.80
C GLN A 492 -13.00 -21.72 -16.76
N LEU A 493 -13.74 -20.71 -17.20
CA LEU A 493 -13.27 -19.32 -17.12
C LEU A 493 -13.20 -18.87 -15.66
N LEU A 494 -12.14 -18.12 -15.31
CA LEU A 494 -11.91 -17.61 -13.97
C LEU A 494 -12.29 -16.13 -13.86
N PRO A 495 -13.06 -15.73 -12.83
CA PRO A 495 -13.40 -14.33 -12.59
C PRO A 495 -12.30 -13.58 -11.80
N TYR A 496 -11.08 -14.12 -11.75
CA TYR A 496 -9.95 -13.60 -11.00
C TYR A 496 -8.62 -13.97 -11.67
N VAL A 497 -7.53 -13.33 -11.24
CA VAL A 497 -6.15 -13.80 -11.47
C VAL A 497 -5.46 -13.96 -10.13
N ALA A 498 -5.08 -15.19 -9.80
CA ALA A 498 -4.31 -15.53 -8.60
C ALA A 498 -3.15 -16.42 -9.05
N SER A 499 -1.97 -15.83 -9.28
CA SER A 499 -0.86 -16.49 -9.95
C SER A 499 0.49 -15.99 -9.46
N ASN A 500 1.48 -16.88 -9.43
CA ASN A 500 2.89 -16.54 -9.18
C ASN A 500 3.72 -16.45 -10.47
N ASP A 501 3.09 -16.66 -11.63
CA ASP A 501 3.72 -16.61 -12.96
C ASP A 501 3.18 -15.46 -13.81
N ILE A 502 1.95 -15.02 -13.55
CA ILE A 502 1.25 -13.98 -14.32
C ILE A 502 1.13 -12.73 -13.46
N THR A 503 1.76 -11.62 -13.85
CA THR A 503 1.55 -10.34 -13.18
C THR A 503 0.40 -9.54 -13.80
N VAL A 504 -0.27 -8.71 -12.99
CA VAL A 504 -1.41 -7.88 -13.42
C VAL A 504 -1.19 -6.41 -13.08
N PHE A 505 -1.49 -5.51 -14.01
CA PHE A 505 -1.58 -4.06 -13.76
C PHE A 505 -2.84 -3.47 -14.38
N THR A 506 -3.31 -2.35 -13.84
CA THR A 506 -4.55 -1.70 -14.30
C THR A 506 -4.35 -0.21 -14.54
N ILE A 507 -4.93 0.31 -15.63
CA ILE A 507 -4.86 1.72 -16.02
C ILE A 507 -6.27 2.31 -16.07
N LEU A 508 -6.47 3.45 -15.40
CA LEU A 508 -7.61 4.34 -15.62
C LEU A 508 -7.24 5.41 -16.66
N ASP A 509 -7.91 5.39 -17.80
CA ASP A 509 -7.85 6.44 -18.82
C ASP A 509 -9.00 7.44 -18.60
N THR A 510 -8.71 8.63 -18.10
CA THR A 510 -9.72 9.65 -17.77
C THR A 510 -10.31 10.33 -19.01
N GLY A 511 -9.63 10.25 -20.16
CA GLY A 511 -10.14 10.78 -21.43
C GLY A 511 -11.36 10.00 -21.90
N THR A 512 -11.34 8.69 -21.71
CA THR A 512 -12.42 7.77 -22.11
C THR A 512 -13.28 7.27 -20.95
N GLY A 513 -12.82 7.45 -19.71
CA GLY A 513 -13.40 6.85 -18.51
C GLY A 513 -13.20 5.33 -18.44
N ARG A 514 -12.30 4.76 -19.24
CA ARG A 514 -12.06 3.32 -19.32
C ARG A 514 -11.05 2.89 -18.27
N VAL A 515 -11.38 1.83 -17.54
CA VAL A 515 -10.45 1.08 -16.69
C VAL A 515 -10.09 -0.20 -17.43
N THR A 516 -8.81 -0.43 -17.67
CA THR A 516 -8.31 -1.59 -18.41
C THR A 516 -7.26 -2.33 -17.59
N SER A 517 -7.44 -3.64 -17.43
CA SER A 517 -6.49 -4.53 -16.76
C SER A 517 -5.74 -5.38 -17.78
N TYR A 518 -4.44 -5.49 -17.55
CA TYR A 518 -3.49 -6.20 -18.40
C TYR A 518 -2.81 -7.29 -17.60
N ARG A 519 -2.46 -8.40 -18.27
CA ARG A 519 -1.70 -9.50 -17.70
C ARG A 519 -0.49 -9.85 -18.54
N PHE A 520 0.56 -10.34 -17.88
CA PHE A 520 1.81 -10.73 -18.51
C PHE A 520 2.42 -11.95 -17.81
N ASN A 521 2.83 -12.95 -18.57
CA ASN A 521 3.53 -14.12 -18.06
C ASN A 521 5.03 -13.83 -17.96
N VAL A 522 5.57 -13.77 -16.74
CA VAL A 522 6.97 -13.38 -16.50
C VAL A 522 7.99 -14.44 -16.93
N TYR A 523 7.54 -15.66 -17.22
CA TYR A 523 8.39 -16.74 -17.71
C TYR A 523 8.30 -16.93 -19.24
N GLU A 524 7.43 -16.18 -19.91
CA GLU A 524 7.30 -16.14 -21.37
C GLU A 524 7.51 -14.70 -21.87
N PRO A 525 8.72 -14.12 -21.74
CA PRO A 525 8.95 -12.71 -21.99
C PRO A 525 8.58 -12.24 -23.41
N ASP A 526 8.53 -13.15 -24.37
CA ASP A 526 8.16 -12.89 -25.76
C ASP A 526 6.65 -12.92 -26.03
N SER A 527 5.80 -13.33 -25.06
CA SER A 527 4.36 -13.54 -25.26
C SER A 527 3.55 -12.25 -25.44
N GLY A 528 4.17 -11.09 -25.19
CA GLY A 528 3.51 -9.80 -25.15
C GLY A 528 2.53 -9.65 -23.96
N VAL A 529 2.09 -8.42 -23.74
CA VAL A 529 1.11 -8.08 -22.71
C VAL A 529 -0.31 -8.29 -23.26
N VAL A 530 -1.18 -8.91 -22.46
CA VAL A 530 -2.56 -9.22 -22.84
C VAL A 530 -3.52 -8.34 -22.07
N GLU A 531 -4.30 -7.51 -22.77
CA GLU A 531 -5.50 -6.90 -22.22
C GLU A 531 -6.55 -7.99 -21.95
N PHE A 532 -7.05 -8.09 -20.71
CA PHE A 532 -7.95 -9.20 -20.35
C PHE A 532 -9.28 -8.78 -19.72
N ASP A 533 -9.37 -7.60 -19.13
CA ASP A 533 -10.64 -7.00 -18.69
C ASP A 533 -10.66 -5.50 -19.01
N ALA A 534 -11.84 -5.00 -19.34
CA ALA A 534 -12.10 -3.57 -19.38
C ALA A 534 -13.54 -3.23 -19.04
N PHE A 535 -13.73 -2.08 -18.40
CA PHE A 535 -15.03 -1.49 -18.12
C PHE A 535 -14.94 0.05 -18.17
N ARG A 536 -16.08 0.73 -18.12
CA ARG A 536 -16.14 2.19 -18.08
C ARG A 536 -16.76 2.65 -16.77
N LEU A 537 -16.18 3.68 -16.18
CA LEU A 537 -16.82 4.41 -15.10
C LEU A 537 -17.98 5.20 -15.70
N SER A 538 -19.17 5.04 -15.14
CA SER A 538 -20.36 5.80 -15.53
C SER A 538 -20.13 7.29 -15.30
N MET A 539 -20.52 8.13 -16.27
CA MET A 539 -20.49 9.59 -16.15
C MET A 539 -21.72 10.14 -15.43
#